data_AF-A0AAU9ZK98-F1
#
_entry.id   AF-A0AAU9ZK98-F1
#
_cell.length_a   1.000
_cell.length_b   1.000
_cell.length_c   1.000
_cell.angle_alpha   90.00
_cell.angle_beta   90.00
_cell.angle_gamma   90.00
#
_symmetry.space_group_name_H-M   'P 1'
#
loop_
_entity.id
_entity.type
_entity.pdbx_description
1 polymer ?
#
loop_
_entity_poly.entity_id
_entity_poly.type
_entity_poly.pdbx_seq_one_letter_code
_entity_poly.pdbx_strand_id
1 'polypeptide(L)' 'MGRMHAPGKGLSQSALPYRRSVPTWLKLTSDDVKEQIYKLAKKGLTPSQIGECWQSQLLLSCDLERQCV' A
#
# COMPACT_ATOMS: atom_id res chain seq x y z
N MET A 1 -1.85 6.56 -15.98
CA MET A 1 -1.81 8.01 -15.72
C MET A 1 -1.69 8.69 -17.07
N GLY A 2 -2.70 9.46 -17.48
CA GLY A 2 -2.80 10.03 -18.83
C GLY A 2 -2.21 11.43 -18.91
N ARG A 3 -1.75 11.82 -20.11
CA ARG A 3 -1.12 13.12 -20.36
C ARG A 3 -2.19 14.22 -20.43
N MET A 4 -2.05 15.22 -19.56
CA MET A 4 -2.97 16.36 -19.45
C MET A 4 -2.97 17.28 -20.69
N HIS A 5 -1.86 17.33 -21.45
CA HIS A 5 -1.68 18.26 -22.59
C HIS A 5 -0.99 17.67 -23.83
N ALA A 6 -0.74 16.35 -23.89
CA ALA A 6 -0.03 15.76 -25.02
C ALA A 6 -0.67 14.44 -25.47
N PRO A 7 -0.75 14.16 -26.79
CA PRO A 7 -1.33 12.92 -27.31
C PRO A 7 -0.34 11.77 -27.12
N GLY A 8 -0.33 11.17 -25.93
CA GLY A 8 0.46 9.97 -25.65
C GLY A 8 -0.29 9.02 -24.73
N LYS A 9 -0.26 7.72 -25.05
CA LYS A 9 -0.91 6.66 -24.26
C LYS A 9 0.00 6.25 -23.09
N GLY A 10 -0.26 6.83 -21.91
CA GLY A 10 0.40 6.43 -20.66
C GLY A 10 -0.28 5.21 -20.03
N LEU A 11 0.43 4.07 -20.00
CA LEU A 11 -0.07 2.79 -19.45
C LEU A 11 0.23 2.59 -17.95
N SER A 12 0.81 3.58 -17.27
CA SER A 12 1.17 3.47 -15.85
C SER A 12 -0.08 3.57 -14.97
N GLN A 13 -0.76 2.45 -14.73
CA GLN A 13 -1.84 2.32 -13.75
C GLN A 13 -1.50 1.18 -12.80
N SER A 14 -1.64 1.42 -11.50
CA SER A 14 -1.61 0.36 -10.51
C SER A 14 -2.86 -0.51 -10.69
N ALA A 15 -2.67 -1.83 -10.75
CA ALA A 15 -3.77 -2.78 -10.77
C ALA A 15 -4.09 -3.19 -9.33
N LEU A 16 -5.33 -2.94 -8.89
CA LEU A 16 -5.81 -3.43 -7.61
C LEU A 16 -5.97 -4.96 -7.67
N PRO A 17 -5.55 -5.71 -6.63
CA PRO A 17 -5.80 -7.14 -6.56
C PRO A 17 -7.29 -7.45 -6.65
N TYR A 18 -7.64 -8.56 -7.30
CA TYR A 18 -9.04 -8.99 -7.45
C TYR A 18 -9.71 -9.30 -6.09
N ARG A 19 -8.94 -9.81 -5.11
CA ARG A 19 -9.45 -10.11 -3.76
C ARG A 19 -9.41 -8.86 -2.88
N ARG A 20 -10.58 -8.50 -2.34
CA ARG A 20 -10.77 -7.41 -1.37
C ARG A 20 -10.75 -7.88 0.09
N SER A 21 -10.69 -9.19 0.32
CA SER A 21 -10.60 -9.78 1.67
C SER A 21 -9.20 -9.61 2.23
N VAL A 22 -9.11 -9.31 3.53
CA VAL A 22 -7.83 -9.23 4.24
C VAL A 22 -7.14 -10.60 4.17
N PRO A 23 -5.85 -10.67 3.81
CA PRO A 23 -5.11 -11.93 3.82
C PRO A 23 -5.04 -12.50 5.24
N THR A 24 -5.21 -13.82 5.37
CA THR A 24 -5.32 -14.53 6.67
C THR A 24 -4.06 -14.43 7.53
N TRP A 25 -2.92 -14.09 6.93
CA TRP A 25 -1.62 -13.94 7.59
C TRP A 25 -1.44 -12.58 8.29
N LEU A 26 -2.34 -11.63 8.02
CA LEU A 26 -2.33 -10.32 8.64
C LEU A 26 -2.92 -10.39 10.05
N LYS A 27 -2.06 -10.48 11.07
CA LYS A 27 -2.45 -10.47 12.49
C LYS A 27 -2.65 -9.06 13.04
N LEU A 28 -2.43 -8.01 12.23
CA LEU A 28 -2.59 -6.63 12.65
C LEU A 28 -4.07 -6.33 12.85
N THR A 29 -4.41 -5.85 14.06
CA THR A 29 -5.77 -5.42 14.35
C THR A 29 -6.01 -4.03 13.74
N SER A 30 -7.28 -3.67 13.51
CA SER A 30 -7.65 -2.36 12.99
C SER A 30 -7.20 -1.20 13.88
N ASP A 31 -6.96 -1.44 15.17
CA ASP A 31 -6.56 -0.39 16.11
C ASP A 31 -5.04 -0.13 16.08
N ASP A 32 -4.23 -1.17 15.87
CA ASP A 32 -2.78 -1.03 15.64
C ASP A 32 -2.50 -0.19 14.39
N VAL A 33 -3.35 -0.32 13.36
CA VAL A 33 -3.24 0.46 12.11
C VAL A 33 -3.46 1.95 12.37
N LYS A 34 -4.48 2.29 13.18
CA LYS A 34 -4.77 3.68 13.53
C LYS A 34 -3.62 4.31 14.31
N GLU A 35 -3.06 3.60 15.28
CA GLU A 35 -1.93 4.11 16.07
C GLU A 35 -0.70 4.43 15.23
N GLN A 36 -0.38 3.56 14.26
CA GLN A 36 0.73 3.79 13.34
C GLN A 36 0.46 4.97 12.41
N ILE A 37 -0.79 5.17 11.94
CA ILE A 37 -1.19 6.36 11.18
C ILE A 37 -0.95 7.62 12.00
N TYR A 38 -1.36 7.65 13.28
CA TYR A 38 -1.12 8.82 14.14
C TYR A 38 0.36 9.08 14.40
N LYS A 39 1.18 8.03 14.58
CA LYS A 39 2.63 8.15 14.74
C LYS A 39 3.30 8.72 13.48
N LEU A 40 2.87 8.28 12.30
CA LEU A 40 3.40 8.75 11.00
C LEU A 40 2.91 10.15 10.65
N ALA A 41 1.67 10.50 10.99
CA ALA A 41 1.12 11.83 10.83
C ALA A 41 1.85 12.87 11.70
N LYS A 42 2.22 12.50 12.94
CA LYS A 42 3.05 13.35 13.81
C LYS A 42 4.46 13.59 13.27
N LYS A 43 4.98 12.69 12.42
CA LYS A 43 6.27 12.86 11.73
C LYS A 43 6.16 13.77 10.49
N GLY A 44 4.96 14.22 10.13
CA GLY A 44 4.73 15.16 9.02
C GLY A 44 4.76 14.54 7.64
N LEU A 45 4.55 13.22 7.53
CA LEU A 45 4.49 12.53 6.24
C LEU A 45 3.21 12.89 5.47
N THR A 46 3.33 13.04 4.16
CA THR A 46 2.17 13.29 3.30
C THR A 46 1.26 12.05 3.25
N PRO A 47 -0.06 12.21 3.11
CA PRO A 47 -0.99 11.08 3.09
C PRO A 47 -0.65 10.05 2.00
N SER A 48 -0.09 10.51 0.87
CA SER A 48 0.40 9.64 -0.21
C SER A 48 1.55 8.73 0.26
N GLN A 49 2.52 9.28 0.98
CA GLN A 49 3.66 8.50 1.52
C GLN A 49 3.23 7.55 2.63
N ILE A 50 2.24 7.93 3.45
CA ILE A 50 1.67 7.05 4.46
C ILE A 50 1.03 5.85 3.76
N GLY A 51 0.19 6.09 2.74
CA GLY A 51 -0.43 5.02 1.93
C GLY A 51 0.59 4.09 1.26
N GLU A 52 1.65 4.65 0.67
CA GLU A 52 2.74 3.87 0.07
C GLU A 52 3.51 3.04 1.10
N CYS A 53 3.75 3.57 2.30
CA CYS A 53 4.44 2.85 3.38
C CYS A 53 3.62 1.63 3.84
N TRP A 54 2.31 1.82 4.05
CA TRP A 54 1.39 0.73 4.37
C TRP A 54 1.31 -0.32 3.27
N GLN A 55 1.23 0.12 2.02
CA GLN A 55 1.19 -0.76 0.85
C GLN A 55 2.49 -1.56 0.70
N SER A 56 3.65 -0.91 0.89
CA SER A 56 4.98 -1.52 0.82
C SER A 56 5.18 -2.56 1.93
N GLN A 57 4.75 -2.27 3.16
CA GLN A 57 4.86 -3.21 4.27
C GLN A 57 4.01 -4.47 4.06
N LEU A 58 2.81 -4.32 3.50
CA LEU A 58 1.96 -5.45 3.09
C LEU A 58 2.61 -6.30 1.98
N LEU A 59 3.25 -5.66 1.00
CA LEU A 59 3.97 -6.35 -0.06
C LEU A 59 5.18 -7.13 0.47
N LEU A 60 5.96 -6.55 1.39
CA LEU A 60 7.13 -7.20 1.98
C LEU A 60 6.75 -8.45 2.80
N SER A 61 5.64 -8.40 3.52
CA SER A 61 5.11 -9.58 4.21
C SER A 61 4.66 -10.68 3.24
N CYS A 62 4.13 -10.30 2.07
CA CYS A 62 3.76 -11.24 0.99
C CYS A 62 4.98 -11.87 0.30
N ASP A 63 6.07 -11.11 0.12
CA ASP A 63 7.30 -11.57 -0.55
C ASP A 63 8.07 -12.57 0.32
N LEU A 64 8.11 -12.33 1.64
CA LEU A 64 8.76 -13.22 2.61
C LEU A 64 8.11 -14.62 2.63
N GLU A 65 6.81 -14.73 2.40
CA GLU A 65 6.11 -16.02 2.32
C GLU A 65 6.36 -16.75 0.99
N ARG A 66 6.58 -16.03 -0.12
CA ARG A 66 6.90 -16.66 -1.42
C ARG A 66 8.32 -17.23 -1.48
N GLN A 67 9.24 -16.78 -0.62
CA GLN A 67 10.59 -17.33 -0.52
C GLN A 67 10.70 -18.53 0.43
N CYS A 68 9.66 -18.81 1.23
CA CYS A 68 9.63 -19.95 2.16
C CYS A 68 8.88 -21.19 1.64
N VAL A 69 8.50 -21.23 0.35
CA VAL A 69 7.90 -22.41 -0.31
C VAL A 69 8.82 -22.91 -1.41
#